data_AF-A0A1Y2GGD0-F1
#
_entry.id   AF-A0A1Y2GGD0-F1
#
_cell.length_a   1.000
_cell.length_b   1.000
_cell.length_c   1.000
_cell.angle_alpha   90.00
_cell.angle_beta   90.00
_cell.angle_gamma   90.00
#
_symmetry.space_group_name_H-M   'P 1'
#
loop_
_entity.id
_entity.type
_entity.pdbx_description
1 polymer ?
#
loop_
_entity_poly.entity_id
_entity_poly.type
_entity_poly.pdbx_seq_one_letter_code
_entity_poly.pdbx_strand_id
1 'polypeptide(L)'
;MDYSHINGASQHGFGRIVSYLLGWSYFLAWSVSFYPQAILNWRRKSVQGLSMDYLHLNVLGFLSYSIFNVAFFFSSEIQEEYKRRNNGQENLVRANDVFFAVHALIIATFTLIQTQIYKRDEDQRVSRSTFSFILVFIVATILSTIGIGLGIWPMQHMHWIDLLYFFSHIKMIVSFLKYLPQAFINYKAKSTAGWSIHNILLDLTGGVLSIAQLVLDTYLSGDWSGISGNPVKFGLGFLSIAFDLLFITQHYILYRDRTDIYATGKNDDDAAEEGYPYINHVNNSSRVKGAEERDSLLINSSSNRKYDGTRRPNDLEA
;
A
#
# COMPACT_ATOMS: atom_id res chain seq x y z
N MET A 1 15.42 -55.55 1.86
CA MET A 1 14.96 -54.55 0.87
C MET A 1 14.69 -53.28 1.64
N ASP A 2 15.58 -52.31 1.44
CA ASP A 2 15.63 -51.07 2.21
C ASP A 2 14.67 -50.06 1.56
N TYR A 3 13.46 -49.94 2.10
CA TYR A 3 12.42 -49.03 1.60
C TYR A 3 12.68 -47.56 1.93
N SER A 4 13.74 -47.24 2.70
CA SER A 4 14.10 -45.87 3.09
C SER A 4 14.58 -45.02 1.90
N HIS A 5 15.28 -45.62 0.94
CA HIS A 5 15.82 -44.92 -0.22
C HIS A 5 14.76 -44.58 -1.29
N ILE A 6 13.68 -45.35 -1.39
CA ILE A 6 12.58 -45.11 -2.35
C ILE A 6 11.68 -43.97 -1.85
N ASN A 7 11.43 -43.90 -0.53
CA ASN A 7 10.64 -42.85 0.09
C ASN A 7 11.34 -41.48 0.06
N GLY A 8 12.68 -41.44 0.18
CA GLY A 8 13.43 -40.17 0.06
C GLY A 8 13.31 -39.56 -1.34
N ALA A 9 13.49 -40.36 -2.40
CA ALA A 9 13.43 -39.87 -3.78
C ALA A 9 12.01 -39.42 -4.19
N SER A 10 10.97 -40.15 -3.78
CA SER A 10 9.58 -39.78 -4.06
C SER A 10 9.12 -38.57 -3.23
N GLN A 11 9.56 -38.44 -1.97
CA GLN A 11 9.27 -37.25 -1.15
C GLN A 11 10.01 -36.00 -1.64
N HIS A 12 11.25 -36.12 -2.13
CA HIS A 12 11.95 -35.01 -2.79
C HIS A 12 11.28 -34.62 -4.11
N GLY A 13 10.76 -35.58 -4.89
CA GLY A 13 10.02 -35.31 -6.13
C GLY A 13 8.69 -34.60 -5.88
N PHE A 14 7.88 -35.12 -4.96
CA PHE A 14 6.61 -34.52 -4.58
C PHE A 14 6.78 -33.13 -3.96
N GLY A 15 7.75 -32.97 -3.03
CA GLY A 15 8.06 -31.68 -2.41
C GLY A 15 8.46 -30.61 -3.43
N ARG A 16 9.21 -30.97 -4.48
CA ARG A 16 9.57 -30.05 -5.57
C ARG A 16 8.36 -29.64 -6.41
N ILE A 17 7.42 -30.55 -6.67
CA ILE A 17 6.17 -30.22 -7.38
C ILE A 17 5.33 -29.26 -6.54
N VAL A 18 5.19 -29.52 -5.23
CA VAL A 18 4.47 -28.63 -4.31
C VAL A 18 5.12 -27.25 -4.28
N SER A 19 6.46 -27.18 -4.15
CA SER A 19 7.19 -25.92 -4.20
C SER A 19 6.94 -25.15 -5.50
N TYR A 20 7.00 -25.84 -6.65
CA TYR A 20 6.69 -25.24 -7.95
C TYR A 20 5.26 -24.70 -8.03
N LEU A 21 4.28 -25.45 -7.54
CA LEU A 21 2.88 -25.02 -7.51
C LEU A 21 2.67 -23.82 -6.58
N LEU A 22 3.29 -23.80 -5.40
CA LEU A 22 3.29 -22.65 -4.50
C LEU A 22 3.90 -21.42 -5.19
N GLY A 23 4.99 -21.61 -5.93
CA GLY A 23 5.67 -20.58 -6.71
C GLY A 23 4.78 -19.88 -7.72
N TRP A 24 4.14 -20.66 -8.58
CA TRP A 24 3.21 -20.11 -9.56
C TRP A 24 1.97 -19.51 -8.92
N SER A 25 1.47 -20.12 -7.84
CA SER A 25 0.28 -19.62 -7.14
C SER A 25 0.52 -18.26 -6.51
N TYR A 26 1.64 -18.05 -5.81
CA TYR A 26 1.94 -16.73 -5.25
C TYR A 26 2.23 -15.70 -6.35
N PHE A 27 2.92 -16.10 -7.42
CA PHE A 27 3.23 -15.21 -8.54
C PHE A 27 1.94 -14.70 -9.20
N LEU A 28 0.98 -15.60 -9.42
CA LEU A 28 -0.33 -15.24 -9.95
C LEU A 28 -1.13 -14.39 -8.96
N ALA A 29 -1.13 -14.73 -7.66
CA ALA A 29 -1.82 -13.93 -6.64
C ALA A 29 -1.32 -12.48 -6.61
N TRP A 30 0.01 -12.27 -6.59
CA TRP A 30 0.60 -10.93 -6.65
C TRP A 30 0.35 -10.23 -7.98
N SER A 31 0.39 -10.94 -9.11
CA SER A 31 0.11 -10.31 -10.41
C SER A 31 -1.35 -9.84 -10.51
N VAL A 32 -2.29 -10.63 -9.99
CA VAL A 32 -3.71 -10.30 -10.01
C VAL A 32 -4.05 -9.21 -8.97
N SER A 33 -3.30 -9.07 -7.88
CA SER A 33 -3.58 -8.08 -6.82
C SER A 33 -3.56 -6.63 -7.30
N PHE A 34 -2.89 -6.31 -8.42
CA PHE A 34 -2.88 -4.98 -9.00
C PHE A 34 -4.23 -4.54 -9.60
N TYR A 35 -5.07 -5.47 -10.03
CA TYR A 35 -6.30 -5.17 -10.76
C TYR A 35 -7.49 -4.73 -9.90
N PRO A 36 -7.77 -5.33 -8.72
CA PRO A 36 -8.94 -5.01 -7.92
C PRO A 36 -9.14 -3.53 -7.63
N GLN A 37 -8.06 -2.76 -7.42
CA GLN A 37 -8.20 -1.32 -7.18
C GLN A 37 -8.64 -0.57 -8.43
N ALA A 38 -8.04 -0.87 -9.58
CA ALA A 38 -8.41 -0.28 -10.85
C ALA A 38 -9.87 -0.59 -11.22
N ILE A 39 -10.32 -1.82 -10.97
CA ILE A 39 -11.70 -2.25 -11.17
C ILE A 39 -12.64 -1.54 -10.20
N LEU A 40 -12.27 -1.40 -8.92
CA LEU A 40 -13.08 -0.70 -7.93
C LEU A 40 -13.31 0.76 -8.33
N ASN A 41 -12.24 1.46 -8.73
CA ASN A 41 -12.31 2.83 -9.22
C ASN A 41 -13.22 2.93 -10.45
N TRP A 42 -13.10 2.00 -11.40
CA TRP A 42 -13.93 1.98 -12.60
C TRP A 42 -15.41 1.73 -12.28
N ARG A 43 -15.74 0.89 -11.29
CA ARG A 43 -17.12 0.63 -10.87
C ARG A 43 -17.73 1.82 -10.14
N ARG A 44 -16.98 2.44 -9.22
CA ARG A 44 -17.44 3.57 -8.40
C ARG A 44 -17.47 4.90 -9.15
N LYS A 45 -16.71 5.01 -10.25
CA LYS A 45 -16.42 6.30 -10.92
C LYS A 45 -15.89 7.37 -9.95
N SER A 46 -15.26 6.93 -8.86
CA SER A 46 -14.71 7.75 -7.78
C SER A 46 -13.44 7.09 -7.24
N VAL A 47 -12.43 7.92 -6.97
CA VAL A 47 -11.17 7.54 -6.29
C VAL A 47 -11.12 8.06 -4.85
N GLN A 48 -12.23 8.57 -4.31
CA GLN A 48 -12.29 8.97 -2.91
C GLN A 48 -12.04 7.78 -1.99
N GLY A 49 -11.32 8.03 -0.90
CA GLY A 49 -10.80 7.01 0.01
C GLY A 49 -9.44 6.42 -0.39
N LEU A 50 -8.88 6.83 -1.53
CA LEU A 50 -7.52 6.46 -1.93
C LEU A 50 -6.49 7.52 -1.56
N SER A 51 -5.35 7.08 -1.06
CA SER A 51 -4.24 7.97 -0.79
C SER A 51 -3.51 8.33 -2.09
N MET A 52 -3.41 9.63 -2.37
CA MET A 52 -2.59 10.13 -3.47
C MET A 52 -1.13 9.76 -3.29
N ASP A 53 -0.65 9.79 -2.06
CA ASP A 53 0.72 9.39 -1.72
C ASP A 53 0.95 7.93 -2.05
N TYR A 54 0.03 7.04 -1.66
CA TYR A 54 0.11 5.62 -2.01
C TYR A 54 0.25 5.44 -3.52
N LEU A 55 -0.59 6.10 -4.32
CA LEU A 55 -0.59 5.95 -5.77
C LEU A 55 0.71 6.46 -6.42
N HIS A 56 1.17 7.64 -6.05
CA HIS A 56 2.40 8.22 -6.62
C HIS A 56 3.64 7.43 -6.20
N LEU A 57 3.73 7.05 -4.93
CA LEU A 57 4.81 6.19 -4.43
C LEU A 57 4.78 4.84 -5.16
N ASN A 58 3.61 4.23 -5.35
CA ASN A 58 3.50 2.95 -6.02
C ASN A 58 4.01 3.01 -7.47
N VAL A 59 3.67 4.06 -8.23
CA VAL A 59 4.20 4.30 -9.59
C VAL A 59 5.72 4.51 -9.55
N LEU A 60 6.23 5.36 -8.66
CA LEU A 60 7.67 5.59 -8.51
C LEU A 60 8.44 4.28 -8.23
N GLY A 61 7.92 3.46 -7.32
CA GLY A 61 8.52 2.17 -6.98
C GLY A 61 8.57 1.23 -8.18
N PHE A 62 7.45 1.02 -8.86
CA PHE A 62 7.42 0.12 -10.02
C PHE A 62 8.16 0.67 -11.24
N LEU A 63 8.28 2.00 -11.38
CA LEU A 63 9.14 2.60 -12.40
C LEU A 63 10.61 2.27 -12.12
N SER A 64 11.07 2.52 -10.88
CA SER A 64 12.43 2.19 -10.44
C SER A 64 12.73 0.70 -10.62
N TYR A 65 11.79 -0.16 -10.24
CA TYR A 65 11.93 -1.60 -10.39
C TYR A 65 11.93 -2.06 -11.85
N SER A 66 11.12 -1.44 -12.71
CA SER A 66 11.12 -1.74 -14.14
C SER A 66 12.44 -1.35 -14.80
N ILE A 67 12.95 -0.14 -14.51
CA ILE A 67 14.26 0.32 -15.00
C ILE A 67 15.36 -0.66 -14.59
N PHE A 68 15.39 -1.06 -13.30
CA PHE A 68 16.34 -2.05 -12.79
C PHE A 68 16.29 -3.37 -13.58
N ASN A 69 15.12 -4.01 -13.65
CA ASN A 69 15.01 -5.34 -14.29
C ASN A 69 15.27 -5.28 -15.79
N VAL A 70 14.74 -4.27 -16.50
CA VAL A 70 14.97 -4.10 -17.94
C VAL A 70 16.45 -3.91 -18.23
N ALA A 71 17.15 -3.06 -17.48
CA ALA A 71 18.56 -2.80 -17.69
C ALA A 71 19.43 -4.03 -17.37
N PHE A 72 19.19 -4.72 -16.26
CA PHE A 72 19.89 -5.96 -15.91
C PHE A 72 19.66 -7.09 -16.92
N PHE A 73 18.48 -7.15 -17.52
CA PHE A 73 18.12 -8.21 -18.47
C PHE A 73 18.63 -7.95 -19.89
N PHE A 74 18.58 -6.70 -20.38
CA PHE A 74 18.88 -6.38 -21.78
C PHE A 74 20.26 -5.74 -22.01
N SER A 75 20.87 -5.08 -21.02
CA SER A 75 22.13 -4.38 -21.22
C SER A 75 23.34 -5.27 -20.93
N SER A 76 24.10 -5.60 -21.98
CA SER A 76 25.36 -6.35 -21.83
C SER A 76 26.37 -5.62 -20.95
N GLU A 77 26.43 -4.28 -21.02
CA GLU A 77 27.33 -3.46 -20.20
C GLU A 77 27.03 -3.65 -18.70
N ILE A 78 25.75 -3.60 -18.31
CA ILE A 78 25.33 -3.83 -16.91
C ILE A 78 25.65 -5.25 -16.45
N GLN A 79 25.44 -6.24 -17.34
CA GLN A 79 25.74 -7.63 -17.03
C GLN A 79 27.24 -7.86 -16.82
N GLU A 80 28.09 -7.24 -17.64
CA GLU A 80 29.54 -7.26 -17.48
C GLU A 80 29.99 -6.54 -16.21
N GLU A 81 29.44 -5.36 -15.92
CA GLU A 81 29.68 -4.64 -14.67
C GLU A 81 29.30 -5.47 -13.44
N TYR A 82 28.18 -6.20 -13.50
CA TYR A 82 27.76 -7.11 -12.44
C TYR A 82 28.73 -8.28 -12.28
N LYS A 83 29.12 -8.95 -13.37
CA LYS A 83 30.08 -10.06 -13.36
C LYS A 83 31.40 -9.64 -12.74
N ARG A 84 31.93 -8.48 -13.13
CA ARG A 84 33.19 -7.94 -12.59
C ARG A 84 33.14 -7.75 -11.08
N ARG A 85 31.97 -7.38 -10.53
CA ARG A 85 31.77 -7.15 -9.08
C ARG A 85 31.44 -8.41 -8.29
N ASN A 86 30.97 -9.47 -8.96
CA ASN A 86 30.48 -10.69 -8.32
C ASN A 86 31.29 -11.93 -8.74
N ASN A 87 32.62 -11.80 -8.88
CA ASN A 87 33.53 -12.92 -9.20
C ASN A 87 33.12 -13.72 -10.45
N GLY A 88 32.65 -13.04 -11.49
CA GLY A 88 32.21 -13.65 -12.74
C GLY A 88 30.81 -14.27 -12.71
N GLN A 89 30.08 -14.16 -11.60
CA GLN A 89 28.72 -14.70 -11.48
C GLN A 89 27.73 -13.90 -12.36
N GLU A 90 26.80 -14.64 -12.98
CA GLU A 90 25.69 -14.07 -13.73
C GLU A 90 24.67 -13.42 -12.78
N ASN A 91 24.02 -12.36 -13.24
CA ASN A 91 22.91 -11.79 -12.49
C ASN A 91 21.69 -12.75 -12.49
N LEU A 92 20.88 -12.65 -11.45
CA LEU A 92 19.74 -13.54 -11.24
C LEU A 92 18.44 -13.04 -11.89
N VAL A 93 18.43 -11.88 -12.54
CA VAL A 93 17.22 -11.34 -13.18
C VAL A 93 16.82 -12.23 -14.36
N ARG A 94 15.52 -12.49 -14.48
CA ARG A 94 14.92 -13.33 -15.53
C ARG A 94 13.80 -12.56 -16.25
N ALA A 95 13.36 -13.10 -17.39
CA ALA A 95 12.33 -12.46 -18.22
C ALA A 95 10.99 -12.28 -17.48
N ASN A 96 10.63 -13.21 -16.58
CA ASN A 96 9.44 -13.10 -15.74
C ASN A 96 9.52 -11.92 -14.76
N ASP A 97 10.71 -11.57 -14.27
CA ASP A 97 10.89 -10.41 -13.37
C ASP A 97 10.67 -9.09 -14.13
N VAL A 98 11.18 -9.02 -15.36
CA VAL A 98 10.95 -7.89 -16.28
C VAL A 98 9.46 -7.75 -16.59
N PHE A 99 8.79 -8.85 -16.98
CA PHE A 99 7.37 -8.84 -17.28
C PHE A 99 6.55 -8.38 -16.08
N PHE A 100 6.80 -8.94 -14.90
CA PHE A 100 6.10 -8.57 -13.66
C PHE A 100 6.29 -7.09 -13.31
N ALA A 101 7.52 -6.58 -13.37
CA ALA A 101 7.83 -5.19 -13.03
C ALA A 101 7.10 -4.21 -13.96
N VAL A 102 7.19 -4.44 -15.28
CA VAL A 102 6.56 -3.59 -16.31
C VAL A 102 5.04 -3.69 -16.23
N HIS A 103 4.50 -4.89 -16.04
CA HIS A 103 3.08 -5.12 -15.86
C HIS A 103 2.51 -4.34 -14.68
N ALA A 104 3.16 -4.45 -13.52
CA ALA A 104 2.76 -3.72 -12.32
C ALA A 104 2.87 -2.19 -12.50
N LEU A 105 3.90 -1.70 -13.21
CA LEU A 105 4.03 -0.29 -13.56
C LEU A 105 2.86 0.19 -14.42
N ILE A 106 2.46 -0.58 -15.43
CA ILE A 106 1.33 -0.22 -16.31
C ILE A 106 0.04 -0.09 -15.49
N ILE A 107 -0.27 -1.07 -14.64
CA ILE A 107 -1.51 -1.04 -13.86
C ILE A 107 -1.46 0.05 -12.77
N ALA A 108 -0.31 0.24 -12.12
CA ALA A 108 -0.14 1.32 -11.14
C ALA A 108 -0.35 2.69 -11.80
N THR A 109 0.22 2.90 -12.98
CA THR A 109 0.07 4.13 -13.76
C THR A 109 -1.37 4.32 -14.22
N PHE A 110 -2.02 3.25 -14.70
CA PHE A 110 -3.43 3.26 -15.06
C PHE A 110 -4.31 3.67 -13.87
N THR A 111 -4.05 3.11 -12.68
CA THR A 111 -4.77 3.46 -11.46
C THR A 111 -4.52 4.91 -11.05
N LEU A 112 -3.30 5.43 -11.24
CA LEU A 112 -3.00 6.85 -11.02
C LEU A 112 -3.75 7.75 -12.03
N ILE A 113 -3.83 7.38 -13.31
CA ILE A 113 -4.57 8.13 -14.34
C ILE A 113 -6.06 8.22 -14.00
N GLN A 114 -6.65 7.18 -13.40
CA GLN A 114 -8.05 7.21 -12.95
C GLN A 114 -8.33 8.37 -11.99
N THR A 115 -7.33 8.86 -11.24
CA THR A 115 -7.48 10.02 -10.34
C THR A 115 -7.70 11.36 -11.06
N GLN A 116 -7.38 11.43 -12.36
CA GLN A 116 -7.61 12.59 -13.20
C GLN A 116 -8.95 12.52 -13.94
N ILE A 117 -9.57 11.34 -14.02
CA ILE A 117 -10.79 11.08 -14.79
C ILE A 117 -12.00 10.97 -13.86
N TYR A 118 -11.83 10.32 -12.70
CA TYR A 118 -12.91 10.03 -11.77
C TYR A 118 -12.99 11.03 -10.62
N LYS A 119 -14.15 11.06 -9.97
CA LYS A 119 -14.42 11.97 -8.86
C LYS A 119 -13.40 11.77 -7.73
N ARG A 120 -12.96 12.88 -7.15
CA ARG A 120 -11.92 12.99 -6.12
C ARG A 120 -12.32 14.09 -5.14
N ASP A 121 -11.90 13.99 -3.87
CA ASP A 121 -12.07 15.09 -2.91
C ASP A 121 -11.15 16.28 -3.25
N GLU A 122 -11.61 17.50 -3.02
CA GLU A 122 -10.84 18.73 -3.32
C GLU A 122 -9.52 18.83 -2.52
N ASP A 123 -9.48 18.22 -1.34
CA ASP A 123 -8.34 18.15 -0.44
C ASP A 123 -7.47 16.89 -0.63
N GLN A 124 -7.90 15.94 -1.50
CA GLN A 124 -7.15 14.73 -1.81
C GLN A 124 -5.95 15.06 -2.72
N ARG A 125 -4.84 15.41 -2.07
CA ARG A 125 -3.58 15.86 -2.70
C ARG A 125 -2.39 15.04 -2.21
N VAL A 126 -1.30 15.09 -2.98
CA VAL A 126 -0.01 14.53 -2.56
C VAL A 126 0.52 15.35 -1.38
N SER A 127 0.95 14.67 -0.31
CA SER A 127 1.53 15.33 0.86
C SER A 127 2.88 15.97 0.51
N ARG A 128 3.24 17.01 1.28
CA ARG A 128 4.52 17.69 1.10
C ARG A 128 5.70 16.73 1.28
N SER A 129 5.61 15.79 2.23
CA SER A 129 6.65 14.78 2.47
C SER A 129 6.84 13.87 1.27
N THR A 130 5.75 13.36 0.68
CA THR A 130 5.81 12.52 -0.52
C THR A 130 6.33 13.31 -1.72
N PHE A 131 5.86 14.54 -1.90
CA PHE A 131 6.35 15.41 -2.96
C PHE A 131 7.86 15.68 -2.83
N SER A 132 8.33 16.05 -1.64
CA SER A 132 9.75 16.27 -1.36
C SER A 132 10.58 15.01 -1.60
N PHE A 133 10.08 13.84 -1.18
CA PHE A 133 10.75 12.56 -1.43
C PHE A 133 10.90 12.29 -2.94
N ILE A 134 9.83 12.45 -3.71
CA ILE A 134 9.85 12.28 -5.18
C ILE A 134 10.81 13.29 -5.83
N LEU A 135 10.79 14.55 -5.40
CA LEU A 135 11.67 15.59 -5.93
C LEU A 135 13.14 15.27 -5.67
N VAL A 136 13.49 14.90 -4.44
CA VAL A 136 14.86 14.50 -4.07
C VAL A 136 15.30 13.29 -4.88
N PHE A 137 14.43 12.30 -5.04
CA PHE A 137 14.71 11.15 -5.92
C PHE A 137 15.01 11.58 -7.35
N ILE A 138 14.17 12.40 -7.97
CA ILE A 138 14.35 12.87 -9.35
C ILE A 138 15.68 13.63 -9.49
N VAL A 139 15.96 14.56 -8.58
CA VAL A 139 17.22 15.33 -8.58
C VAL A 139 18.43 14.40 -8.42
N ALA A 140 18.40 13.47 -7.46
CA ALA A 140 19.47 12.51 -7.25
C ALA A 140 19.72 11.64 -8.49
N THR A 141 18.66 11.16 -9.14
CA THR A 141 18.75 10.40 -10.40
C THR A 141 19.38 11.24 -11.51
N ILE A 142 18.93 12.48 -11.72
CA ILE A 142 19.47 13.36 -12.77
C ILE A 142 20.96 13.65 -12.52
N LEU A 143 21.32 14.03 -11.30
CA LEU A 143 22.71 14.34 -10.94
C LEU A 143 23.61 13.11 -11.11
N SER A 144 23.14 11.93 -10.69
CA SER A 144 23.89 10.68 -10.86
C SER A 144 24.08 10.33 -12.32
N THR A 145 23.03 10.42 -13.15
CA THR A 145 23.11 10.15 -14.59
C THR A 145 24.07 11.10 -15.30
N ILE A 146 24.00 12.41 -15.00
CA ILE A 146 24.92 13.41 -15.57
C ILE A 146 26.36 13.13 -15.13
N GLY A 147 26.58 12.86 -13.84
CA GLY A 147 27.91 12.63 -13.30
C GLY A 147 28.57 11.37 -13.84
N ILE A 148 27.83 10.27 -13.97
CA ILE A 148 28.30 9.03 -14.60
C ILE A 148 28.59 9.27 -16.09
N GLY A 149 27.64 9.87 -16.82
CA GLY A 149 27.76 10.07 -18.27
C GLY A 149 28.88 11.03 -18.68
N LEU A 150 29.20 12.03 -17.84
CA LEU A 150 30.27 13.01 -18.08
C LEU A 150 31.58 12.68 -17.37
N GLY A 151 31.64 11.62 -16.56
CA GLY A 151 32.84 11.23 -15.81
C GLY A 151 33.34 12.31 -14.84
N ILE A 152 32.45 13.09 -14.23
CA ILE A 152 32.83 14.23 -13.37
C ILE A 152 33.53 13.70 -12.12
N TRP A 153 34.67 14.28 -11.74
CA TRP A 153 35.40 13.99 -10.50
C TRP A 153 34.66 14.64 -9.32
N PRO A 154 33.57 14.01 -8.85
CA PRO A 154 33.73 12.98 -7.81
C PRO A 154 33.03 11.64 -8.10
N MET A 155 32.29 11.54 -9.21
CA MET A 155 31.53 10.37 -9.64
C MET A 155 32.26 9.48 -10.65
N GLN A 156 33.55 9.72 -10.91
CA GLN A 156 34.37 8.93 -11.85
C GLN A 156 34.45 7.42 -11.53
N HIS A 157 34.13 7.02 -10.30
CA HIS A 157 34.08 5.63 -9.86
C HIS A 157 32.66 5.05 -9.83
N MET A 158 31.64 5.89 -10.05
CA MET A 158 30.26 5.43 -10.17
C MET A 158 30.03 4.88 -11.57
N HIS A 159 29.43 3.70 -11.60
CA HIS A 159 29.06 3.01 -12.82
C HIS A 159 27.54 2.99 -12.96
N TRP A 160 27.05 2.64 -14.15
CA TRP A 160 25.60 2.55 -14.39
C TRP A 160 24.91 1.57 -13.43
N ILE A 161 25.59 0.47 -13.08
CA ILE A 161 25.07 -0.50 -12.10
C ILE A 161 24.81 0.11 -10.71
N ASP A 162 25.55 1.15 -10.29
CA ASP A 162 25.31 1.82 -9.00
C ASP A 162 24.00 2.60 -9.00
N LEU A 163 23.68 3.26 -10.11
CA LEU A 163 22.39 3.93 -10.31
C LEU A 163 21.24 2.91 -10.33
N LEU A 164 21.45 1.73 -10.92
CA LEU A 164 20.46 0.66 -10.90
C LEU A 164 20.24 0.11 -9.49
N TYR A 165 21.31 -0.11 -8.72
CA TYR A 165 21.17 -0.47 -7.31
C TYR A 165 20.41 0.61 -6.54
N PHE A 166 20.67 1.90 -6.78
CA PHE A 166 19.88 2.98 -6.19
C PHE A 166 18.38 2.84 -6.50
N PHE A 167 17.98 2.58 -7.75
CA PHE A 167 16.58 2.32 -8.09
C PHE A 167 15.99 1.11 -7.35
N SER A 168 16.76 0.03 -7.19
CA SER A 168 16.34 -1.15 -6.41
C SER A 168 16.07 -0.78 -4.94
N HIS A 169 16.96 -0.02 -4.30
CA HIS A 169 16.76 0.46 -2.94
C HIS A 169 15.54 1.38 -2.82
N ILE A 170 15.30 2.25 -3.80
CA ILE A 170 14.10 3.11 -3.82
C ILE A 170 12.83 2.27 -3.89
N LYS A 171 12.78 1.25 -4.76
CA LYS A 171 11.65 0.31 -4.81
C LYS A 171 11.42 -0.35 -3.45
N MET A 172 12.48 -0.75 -2.76
CA MET A 172 12.40 -1.35 -1.43
C MET A 172 11.80 -0.39 -0.40
N ILE A 173 12.34 0.83 -0.30
CA ILE A 173 11.86 1.87 0.62
C ILE A 173 10.38 2.21 0.34
N VAL A 174 10.04 2.42 -0.92
CA VAL A 174 8.66 2.71 -1.35
C VAL A 174 7.69 1.60 -0.96
N SER A 175 8.10 0.34 -1.07
CA SER A 175 7.23 -0.80 -0.74
C SER A 175 6.82 -0.81 0.74
N PHE A 176 7.65 -0.23 1.61
CA PHE A 176 7.30 0.04 3.01
C PHE A 176 6.46 1.31 3.18
N LEU A 177 6.95 2.44 2.66
CA LEU A 177 6.36 3.75 2.96
C LEU A 177 4.97 3.93 2.37
N LYS A 178 4.67 3.33 1.21
CA LYS A 178 3.42 3.60 0.48
C LYS A 178 2.16 3.29 1.29
N TYR A 179 2.20 2.27 2.15
CA TYR A 179 1.03 1.83 2.91
C TYR A 179 0.71 2.73 4.11
N LEU A 180 1.69 3.48 4.64
CA LEU A 180 1.49 4.36 5.80
C LEU A 180 0.44 5.45 5.55
N PRO A 181 0.51 6.23 4.45
CA PRO A 181 -0.54 7.20 4.12
C PRO A 181 -1.93 6.58 4.00
N GLN A 182 -2.05 5.40 3.37
CA GLN A 182 -3.35 4.75 3.20
C GLN A 182 -3.94 4.29 4.54
N ALA A 183 -3.12 3.67 5.39
CA ALA A 183 -3.53 3.27 6.74
C ALA A 183 -4.00 4.46 7.58
N PHE A 184 -3.30 5.60 7.46
CA PHE A 184 -3.65 6.83 8.17
C PHE A 184 -4.98 7.43 7.69
N ILE A 185 -5.22 7.53 6.36
CA ILE A 185 -6.51 8.06 5.88
C ILE A 185 -7.68 7.17 6.26
N ASN A 186 -7.51 5.84 6.23
CA ASN A 186 -8.54 4.92 6.69
C ASN A 186 -8.85 5.16 8.17
N TYR A 187 -7.81 5.37 8.99
CA TYR A 187 -7.96 5.68 10.41
C TYR A 187 -8.64 7.03 10.65
N LYS A 188 -8.32 8.06 9.86
CA LYS A 188 -8.89 9.41 9.97
C LYS A 188 -10.35 9.43 9.52
N ALA A 189 -10.66 8.74 8.43
CA ALA A 189 -12.01 8.63 7.88
C ALA A 189 -12.90 7.63 8.63
N LYS A 190 -12.31 6.78 9.49
CA LYS A 190 -13.00 5.64 10.13
C LYS A 190 -13.75 4.76 9.12
N SER A 191 -13.17 4.62 7.93
CA SER A 191 -13.76 3.93 6.80
C SER A 191 -12.65 3.43 5.89
N THR A 192 -12.89 2.32 5.21
CA THR A 192 -12.04 1.83 4.11
C THR A 192 -12.80 1.87 2.77
N ALA A 193 -13.88 2.64 2.66
CA ALA A 193 -14.60 2.80 1.39
C ALA A 193 -13.64 3.36 0.33
N GLY A 194 -13.63 2.75 -0.85
CA GLY A 194 -12.68 3.07 -1.92
C GLY A 194 -11.31 2.43 -1.85
N TRP A 195 -10.96 1.76 -0.75
CA TRP A 195 -9.78 0.91 -0.66
C TRP A 195 -10.15 -0.55 -0.93
N SER A 196 -9.60 -1.13 -1.99
CA SER A 196 -9.97 -2.48 -2.42
C SER A 196 -9.36 -3.54 -1.51
N ILE A 197 -10.18 -4.13 -0.65
CA ILE A 197 -9.76 -5.23 0.23
C ILE A 197 -9.30 -6.47 -0.56
N HIS A 198 -9.82 -6.68 -1.76
CA HIS A 198 -9.44 -7.81 -2.61
C HIS A 198 -7.97 -7.74 -3.03
N ASN A 199 -7.43 -6.55 -3.26
CA ASN A 199 -5.99 -6.37 -3.49
C ASN A 199 -5.20 -6.89 -2.28
N ILE A 200 -5.60 -6.48 -1.07
CA ILE A 200 -4.94 -6.86 0.19
C ILE A 200 -5.01 -8.35 0.47
N LEU A 201 -6.16 -8.98 0.23
CA LEU A 201 -6.31 -10.43 0.41
C LEU A 201 -5.44 -11.21 -0.57
N LEU A 202 -5.30 -10.73 -1.81
CA LEU A 202 -4.41 -11.33 -2.80
C LEU A 202 -2.93 -11.10 -2.48
N ASP A 203 -2.56 -9.92 -1.98
CA ASP A 203 -1.20 -9.62 -1.50
C ASP A 203 -0.82 -10.54 -0.33
N LEU A 204 -1.72 -10.67 0.66
CA LEU A 204 -1.54 -11.57 1.79
C LEU A 204 -1.39 -13.03 1.34
N THR A 205 -2.24 -13.47 0.39
CA THR A 205 -2.17 -14.82 -0.17
C THR A 205 -0.82 -15.04 -0.85
N GLY A 206 -0.34 -14.09 -1.66
CA GLY A 206 0.98 -14.14 -2.27
C GLY A 206 2.11 -14.19 -1.23
N GLY A 207 2.05 -13.34 -0.20
CA GLY A 207 3.02 -13.31 0.88
C GLY A 207 3.11 -14.62 1.66
N VAL A 208 1.95 -15.17 2.07
CA VAL A 208 1.88 -16.44 2.82
C VAL A 208 2.39 -17.61 1.99
N LEU A 209 1.95 -17.73 0.73
CA LEU A 209 2.38 -18.81 -0.17
C LEU A 209 3.89 -18.70 -0.50
N SER A 210 4.43 -17.50 -0.63
CA SER A 210 5.86 -17.26 -0.84
C SER A 210 6.72 -17.68 0.35
N ILE A 211 6.28 -17.38 1.57
CA ILE A 211 6.96 -17.85 2.79
C ILE A 211 6.82 -19.37 2.93
N ALA A 212 5.64 -19.93 2.65
CA ALA A 212 5.42 -21.38 2.68
C ALA A 212 6.35 -22.11 1.70
N GLN A 213 6.52 -21.60 0.48
CA GLN A 213 7.48 -22.15 -0.47
C GLN A 213 8.90 -22.05 0.08
N LEU A 214 9.30 -20.91 0.62
CA LEU A 214 10.65 -20.72 1.17
C LEU A 214 10.96 -21.72 2.29
N VAL A 215 10.02 -21.93 3.21
CA VAL A 215 10.15 -22.92 4.30
C VAL A 215 10.25 -24.34 3.74
N LEU A 216 9.42 -24.67 2.74
CA LEU A 216 9.47 -25.98 2.09
C LEU A 216 10.79 -26.22 1.36
N ASP A 217 11.28 -25.25 0.59
CA ASP A 217 12.55 -25.34 -0.14
C ASP A 217 13.73 -25.51 0.83
N THR A 218 13.70 -24.80 1.95
CA THR A 218 14.70 -24.89 3.03
C THR A 218 14.66 -26.26 3.71
N TYR A 219 13.47 -26.79 3.97
CA TYR A 219 13.30 -28.12 4.53
C TYR A 219 13.81 -29.21 3.56
N LEU A 220 13.51 -29.07 2.27
CA LEU A 220 13.92 -30.02 1.24
C LEU A 220 15.42 -29.96 0.92
N SER A 221 16.05 -28.79 1.06
CA SER A 221 17.50 -28.63 0.87
C SER A 221 18.31 -29.12 2.08
N GLY A 222 17.68 -29.23 3.25
CA GLY A 222 18.35 -29.52 4.51
C GLY A 222 19.24 -28.38 5.02
N ASP A 223 19.19 -27.22 4.37
CA ASP A 223 20.02 -26.05 4.67
C ASP A 223 19.15 -24.85 5.10
N TRP A 224 19.08 -24.66 6.41
CA TRP A 224 18.36 -23.55 7.05
C TRP A 224 19.02 -22.19 6.86
N SER A 225 20.26 -22.16 6.36
CA SER A 225 20.96 -20.92 6.06
C SER A 225 20.25 -20.09 4.99
N GLY A 226 19.39 -20.71 4.15
CA GLY A 226 18.58 -20.02 3.14
C GLY A 226 17.56 -19.01 3.70
N ILE A 227 17.06 -19.23 4.93
CA ILE A 227 16.13 -18.30 5.60
C ILE A 227 16.91 -17.12 6.22
N SER A 228 18.05 -17.40 6.87
CA SER A 228 18.93 -16.36 7.42
C SER A 228 19.74 -15.61 6.36
N GLY A 229 19.97 -16.23 5.20
CA GLY A 229 20.80 -15.73 4.10
C GLY A 229 20.06 -14.77 3.16
N ASN A 230 18.73 -14.63 3.30
CA ASN A 230 17.94 -13.64 2.57
C ASN A 230 17.03 -12.82 3.48
N PRO A 231 17.62 -12.01 4.39
CA PRO A 231 16.87 -11.18 5.34
C PRO A 231 15.96 -10.17 4.65
N VAL A 232 16.28 -9.80 3.40
CA VAL A 232 15.49 -8.89 2.57
C VAL A 232 14.18 -9.55 2.12
N LYS A 233 14.21 -10.77 1.60
CA LYS A 233 12.99 -11.49 1.16
C LYS A 233 12.09 -11.82 2.35
N PHE A 234 12.67 -12.25 3.46
CA PHE A 234 11.93 -12.49 4.70
C PHE A 234 11.32 -11.20 5.26
N GLY A 235 12.10 -10.11 5.34
CA GLY A 235 11.65 -8.81 5.84
C GLY A 235 10.53 -8.19 5.00
N LEU A 236 10.61 -8.32 3.66
CA LEU A 236 9.55 -7.88 2.75
C LEU A 236 8.25 -8.66 2.94
N GLY A 237 8.35 -9.99 3.02
CA GLY A 237 7.18 -10.86 3.22
C GLY A 237 6.48 -10.56 4.54
N PHE A 238 7.25 -10.45 5.63
CA PHE A 238 6.73 -10.07 6.95
C PHE A 238 6.03 -8.71 6.91
N LEU A 239 6.66 -7.73 6.27
CA LEU A 239 6.16 -6.36 6.23
C LEU A 239 4.86 -6.23 5.42
N SER A 240 4.78 -6.91 4.27
CA SER A 240 3.56 -7.01 3.47
C SER A 240 2.44 -7.63 4.30
N ILE A 241 2.68 -8.78 4.94
CA ILE A 241 1.70 -9.45 5.82
C ILE A 241 1.25 -8.52 6.96
N ALA A 242 2.17 -7.78 7.59
CA ALA A 242 1.83 -6.87 8.69
C ALA A 242 0.87 -5.75 8.25
N PHE A 243 1.13 -5.11 7.10
CA PHE A 243 0.21 -4.12 6.54
C PHE A 243 -1.11 -4.74 6.09
N ASP A 244 -1.08 -5.95 5.52
CA ASP A 244 -2.30 -6.63 5.10
C ASP A 244 -3.21 -6.94 6.29
N LEU A 245 -2.65 -7.45 7.39
CA LEU A 245 -3.38 -7.68 8.63
C LEU A 245 -3.93 -6.36 9.21
N LEU A 246 -3.18 -5.26 9.12
CA LEU A 246 -3.66 -3.94 9.51
C LEU A 246 -4.87 -3.53 8.68
N PHE A 247 -4.81 -3.65 7.35
CA PHE A 247 -5.92 -3.28 6.47
C PHE A 247 -7.14 -4.20 6.63
N ILE A 248 -6.92 -5.50 6.81
CA ILE A 248 -7.98 -6.47 7.14
C ILE A 248 -8.66 -6.10 8.47
N THR A 249 -7.88 -5.72 9.48
CA THR A 249 -8.40 -5.26 10.77
C THR A 249 -9.20 -3.97 10.61
N GLN A 250 -8.69 -2.98 9.87
CA GLN A 250 -9.44 -1.76 9.56
C GLN A 250 -10.75 -2.07 8.84
N HIS A 251 -10.73 -3.00 7.88
CA HIS A 251 -11.86 -3.29 7.01
C HIS A 251 -12.97 -4.13 7.65
N TYR A 252 -12.60 -5.24 8.31
CA TYR A 252 -13.56 -6.21 8.83
C TYR A 252 -13.87 -6.07 10.31
N ILE A 253 -12.97 -5.46 11.10
CA ILE A 253 -13.12 -5.33 12.55
C ILE A 253 -13.51 -3.90 12.93
N LEU A 254 -12.68 -2.91 12.58
CA LEU A 254 -12.85 -1.54 13.05
C LEU A 254 -13.92 -0.76 12.28
N TYR A 255 -13.96 -0.91 10.95
CA TYR A 255 -14.82 -0.12 10.04
C TYR A 255 -15.74 -1.04 9.23
N ARG A 256 -16.34 -2.03 9.91
CA ARG A 256 -17.28 -2.99 9.31
C ARG A 256 -18.56 -2.32 8.82
N ASP A 257 -19.06 -1.33 9.57
CA ASP A 257 -20.34 -0.62 9.34
C ASP A 257 -20.14 0.58 8.39
N ARG A 258 -19.11 0.54 7.55
CA ARG A 258 -18.85 1.57 6.55
C ARG A 258 -19.90 1.52 5.44
N THR A 259 -20.28 2.69 4.93
CA THR A 259 -21.10 2.79 3.72
C THR A 259 -20.25 3.30 2.57
N ASP A 260 -20.33 2.66 1.41
CA ASP A 260 -19.71 3.15 0.17
C ASP A 260 -20.79 3.70 -0.76
N ILE A 261 -21.10 4.98 -0.59
CA ILE A 261 -22.18 5.67 -1.31
C ILE A 261 -22.02 5.58 -2.84
N TYR A 262 -20.78 5.61 -3.34
CA TYR A 262 -20.48 5.49 -4.77
C TYR A 262 -20.69 4.07 -5.31
N ALA A 263 -20.65 3.05 -4.45
CA ALA A 263 -21.04 1.70 -4.84
C ALA A 263 -22.57 1.52 -4.90
N THR A 264 -23.33 2.37 -4.21
CA THR A 264 -24.81 2.31 -4.19
C THR A 264 -25.49 3.09 -5.32
N GLY A 265 -24.73 3.85 -6.12
CA GLY A 265 -25.27 4.67 -7.21
C GLY A 265 -26.03 5.92 -6.75
N LYS A 266 -25.98 6.24 -5.45
CA LYS A 266 -26.56 7.45 -4.87
C LYS A 266 -25.63 8.65 -5.07
N ASN A 267 -26.21 9.81 -5.32
CA ASN A 267 -25.44 11.04 -5.42
C ASN A 267 -25.18 11.61 -4.02
N ASP A 268 -24.25 12.57 -3.96
CA ASP A 268 -23.82 13.20 -2.69
C ASP A 268 -24.99 13.83 -1.92
N ASP A 269 -25.94 14.43 -2.63
CA ASP A 269 -27.11 15.09 -2.05
C ASP A 269 -28.05 14.07 -1.38
N ASP A 270 -28.33 12.95 -2.05
CA ASP A 270 -29.15 11.85 -1.52
C ASP A 270 -28.49 11.21 -0.27
N ALA A 271 -27.16 11.12 -0.28
CA ALA A 271 -26.39 10.58 0.84
C ALA A 271 -26.39 11.51 2.06
N ALA A 272 -26.36 12.83 1.82
CA ALA A 272 -26.43 13.84 2.87
C ALA A 272 -27.82 13.86 3.54
N GLU A 273 -28.90 13.70 2.77
CA GLU A 273 -30.27 13.61 3.30
C GLU A 273 -30.52 12.35 4.14
N GLU A 274 -29.94 11.21 3.77
CA GLU A 274 -30.07 9.96 4.53
C GLU A 274 -29.17 9.88 5.78
N GLY A 275 -28.44 10.96 6.10
CA GLY A 275 -27.62 11.04 7.30
C GLY A 275 -26.38 10.14 7.28
N TYR A 276 -25.94 9.69 6.10
CA TYR A 276 -24.64 9.04 5.99
C TYR A 276 -23.56 10.04 6.39
N PRO A 277 -22.53 9.62 7.15
CA PRO A 277 -21.41 10.47 7.45
C PRO A 277 -20.74 10.80 6.11
N TYR A 278 -21.04 11.99 5.60
CA TYR A 278 -20.23 12.62 4.56
C TYR A 278 -18.79 12.50 5.04
N ILE A 279 -17.89 11.98 4.21
CA ILE A 279 -16.45 11.98 4.50
C ILE A 279 -15.97 13.44 4.36
N ASN A 280 -16.52 14.33 5.18
CA ASN A 280 -16.02 15.67 5.35
C ASN A 280 -14.78 15.53 6.21
N HIS A 281 -13.62 15.55 5.55
CA HIS A 281 -12.33 15.61 6.23
C HIS A 281 -12.09 16.93 7.00
N VAL A 282 -13.07 17.81 7.09
CA VAL A 282 -13.02 19.05 7.86
C VAL A 282 -14.33 19.24 8.62
N ASN A 283 -14.33 18.93 9.91
CA ASN A 283 -14.73 19.89 10.94
C ASN A 283 -14.59 19.32 12.36
N ASN A 284 -13.39 19.50 12.92
CA ASN A 284 -13.22 19.47 14.37
C ASN A 284 -13.75 20.78 15.02
N SER A 285 -14.22 21.77 14.24
CA SER A 285 -14.78 23.02 14.75
C SER A 285 -16.30 22.99 14.96
N SER A 286 -17.04 22.24 14.13
CA SER A 286 -18.52 22.13 14.26
C SER A 286 -18.94 21.30 15.46
N ARG A 287 -18.10 20.34 15.88
CA ARG A 287 -18.37 19.50 17.04
C ARG A 287 -18.13 20.24 18.37
N VAL A 288 -17.24 21.23 18.38
CA VAL A 288 -17.02 22.13 19.52
C VAL A 288 -18.11 23.20 19.59
N LYS A 289 -18.47 23.83 18.46
CA LYS A 289 -19.57 24.80 18.43
C LYS A 289 -20.93 24.18 18.78
N GLY A 290 -21.24 22.98 18.28
CA GLY A 290 -22.49 22.30 18.62
C GLY A 290 -22.55 21.80 20.08
N ALA A 291 -21.40 21.61 20.74
CA ALA A 291 -21.34 21.29 22.17
C ALA A 291 -21.51 22.56 23.02
N GLU A 292 -20.87 23.67 22.67
CA GLU A 292 -21.04 24.97 23.34
C GLU A 292 -22.47 25.52 23.20
N GLU A 293 -23.10 25.32 22.04
CA GLU A 293 -24.48 25.75 21.79
C GLU A 293 -25.52 24.87 22.53
N ARG A 294 -25.24 23.57 22.70
CA ARG A 294 -26.07 22.69 23.54
C ARG A 294 -25.91 22.97 25.03
N ASP A 295 -24.69 23.23 25.51
CA ASP A 295 -24.46 23.56 26.92
C ASP A 295 -25.04 24.93 27.29
N SER A 296 -24.98 25.91 26.39
CA SER A 296 -25.63 27.22 26.60
C SER A 296 -27.16 27.13 26.59
N LEU A 297 -27.77 26.28 25.76
CA LEU A 297 -29.22 26.02 25.79
C LEU A 297 -29.66 25.27 27.07
N LEU A 298 -28.85 24.34 27.56
CA LEU A 298 -29.13 23.63 28.82
C LEU A 298 -29.00 24.56 30.05
N ILE A 299 -28.03 25.47 30.05
CA ILE A 299 -27.88 26.50 31.09
C ILE A 299 -29.06 27.49 31.06
N ASN A 300 -29.55 27.88 29.88
CA ASN A 300 -30.69 28.80 29.78
C ASN A 300 -32.03 28.12 30.18
N SER A 301 -32.19 26.83 29.88
CA SER A 301 -33.38 26.05 30.29
C SER A 301 -33.46 25.77 31.79
N SER A 302 -32.31 25.71 32.47
CA SER A 302 -32.23 25.50 33.92
C SER A 302 -32.36 26.81 34.72
N SER A 303 -32.01 27.96 34.11
CA SER A 303 -32.29 29.30 34.64
C SER A 303 -33.79 29.62 34.70
N ASN A 304 -34.56 29.23 33.67
CA ASN A 304 -35.99 29.54 33.56
C ASN A 304 -36.92 28.67 34.43
N ARG A 305 -36.39 27.70 35.19
CA ARG A 305 -37.19 26.83 36.09
C ARG A 305 -37.24 27.27 37.56
N LYS A 306 -36.67 28.43 37.91
CA LYS A 306 -36.62 28.91 39.31
C LYS A 306 -37.59 30.05 39.68
N TYR A 307 -38.53 30.42 38.81
CA TYR A 307 -39.55 31.42 39.14
C TYR A 307 -40.95 30.94 38.73
N ASP A 308 -41.43 29.88 39.36
CA ASP A 308 -42.88 29.70 39.52
C ASP A 308 -43.14 28.92 40.81
N GLY A 309 -43.79 29.56 41.78
CA GLY A 309 -44.26 28.89 42.98
C GLY A 309 -44.04 29.65 44.28
N THR A 310 -44.89 30.64 44.56
CA THR A 310 -45.51 30.82 45.89
C THR A 310 -46.76 31.68 45.77
N ARG A 311 -47.93 31.05 45.54
CA ARG A 311 -49.21 31.54 46.06
C ARG A 311 -49.33 31.06 47.51
N ARG A 312 -49.64 31.97 48.45
CA ARG A 312 -50.38 31.66 49.67
C ARG A 312 -51.44 32.73 49.97
N PRO A 313 -52.54 32.35 50.65
CA PRO A 313 -53.74 33.17 50.79
C PRO A 313 -53.91 33.81 52.19
N ASN A 314 -54.80 34.80 52.23
CA ASN A 314 -55.58 35.35 53.36
C ASN A 314 -54.86 36.18 54.45
N ASP A 315 -55.40 37.39 54.68
CA ASP A 315 -56.04 37.89 55.93
C ASP A 315 -56.22 39.43 55.78
N LEU A 316 -57.46 39.92 55.56
CA LEU A 316 -58.43 40.49 56.51
C LEU A 316 -58.10 41.91 57.06
N GLU A 317 -59.12 42.78 56.93
CA GLU A 317 -59.47 43.96 57.74
C GLU A 317 -58.57 45.22 57.71
N ALA A 318 -59.06 46.29 57.08
CA ALA A 318 -59.75 47.43 57.74
C ALA A 318 -60.15 48.50 56.70
#